data_AF-A0A2T0KHV6-F1
#
_entry.id   AF-A0A2T0KHV6-F1
#
_cell.length_a   1.000
_cell.length_b   1.000
_cell.length_c   1.000
_cell.angle_alpha   90.00
_cell.angle_beta   90.00
_cell.angle_gamma   90.00
#
_symmetry.space_group_name_H-M   'P 1'
#
loop_
_entity.id
_entity.type
_entity.pdbx_description
1 polymer ?
#
loop_
_entity_poly.entity_id
_entity_poly.type
_entity_poly.pdbx_seq_one_letter_code
_entity_poly.pdbx_strand_id
1 'polypeptide(L)'
;MVRLLVEHDRLDILRTEADSGDWQCGDALGSELLRRGETEAALAVYRGFAGSGWGAACHRIATILENEHGMDRAIEFLRPYADAGQRNAVHDLALLLGRQGRLDEVLTLLQPCLTDWFLVSALVEATAGGDRDDEVTAALMDLSGPHNATQSLATVLERQGRLDEAIAVLRKAPRGSVDDIERLADLLAKDGRESELRDLVAGDGAEHAAYRLADLLEEQGRVAEAVAALRPFAEDGNTDVAGALADLFLRQGRIDDATEVLYAGIRSEGGAHGCTRARLWTMLIEAGRLDEALRLLGELERDFEGQEENLQDRIWLLQELGRDEEVLALLRAHPRAGEGYWLCRQAAVLTRIGRADEAIELLRPYATSYFVGDDLAALLIRRGDVDEAMAVVRGREPLDLGPDPWAGLGLERAAQ
;
A
#
# COMPACT_ATOMS: atom_id res chain seq x y z
N MET A 1 -0.87 18.39 5.53
CA MET A 1 -1.49 19.72 5.33
C MET A 1 -2.95 19.63 4.85
N VAL A 2 -3.26 19.07 3.67
CA VAL A 2 -4.65 18.96 3.14
C VAL A 2 -5.65 18.40 4.17
N ARG A 3 -5.30 17.31 4.86
CA ARG A 3 -6.11 16.74 5.95
C ARG A 3 -6.38 17.71 7.11
N LEU A 4 -5.37 18.49 7.52
CA LEU A 4 -5.50 19.50 8.57
C LEU A 4 -6.38 20.68 8.09
N LEU A 5 -6.30 21.05 6.81
CA LEU A 5 -7.18 22.08 6.24
C LEU A 5 -8.65 21.64 6.25
N VAL A 6 -8.93 20.36 6.00
CA VAL A 6 -10.28 19.78 6.12
C VAL A 6 -10.74 19.75 7.57
N GLU A 7 -9.90 19.30 8.51
CA GLU A 7 -10.21 19.23 9.95
C GLU A 7 -10.52 20.62 10.55
N HIS A 8 -9.97 21.70 9.97
CA HIS A 8 -10.21 23.09 10.38
C HIS A 8 -11.14 23.89 9.46
N ASP A 9 -11.91 23.21 8.58
CA ASP A 9 -12.94 23.84 7.72
C ASP A 9 -12.41 24.95 6.79
N ARG A 10 -11.25 24.74 6.17
CA ARG A 10 -10.60 25.70 5.25
C ARG A 10 -10.80 25.34 3.79
N LEU A 11 -12.06 25.23 3.38
CA LEU A 11 -12.46 24.92 2.01
C LEU A 11 -12.10 26.02 0.99
N ASP A 12 -11.92 27.26 1.45
CA ASP A 12 -11.54 28.41 0.63
C ASP A 12 -10.18 28.22 -0.05
N ILE A 13 -9.23 27.64 0.68
CA ILE A 13 -7.88 27.36 0.19
C ILE A 13 -7.91 26.17 -0.77
N LEU A 14 -8.61 25.09 -0.40
CA LEU A 14 -8.74 23.91 -1.25
C LEU A 14 -9.38 24.24 -2.60
N ARG A 15 -10.35 25.16 -2.63
CA ARG A 15 -11.00 25.62 -3.86
C ARG A 15 -10.06 26.38 -4.79
N THR A 16 -9.21 27.24 -4.22
CA THR A 16 -8.25 28.02 -5.02
C THR A 16 -7.22 27.10 -5.69
N GLU A 17 -6.74 26.08 -4.97
CA GLU A 17 -5.80 25.10 -5.52
C GLU A 17 -6.49 24.10 -6.47
N ALA A 18 -7.74 23.72 -6.21
CA ALA A 18 -8.51 22.91 -7.16
C ALA A 18 -8.72 23.65 -8.49
N ASP A 19 -9.03 24.95 -8.45
CA ASP A 19 -9.19 25.79 -9.63
C ASP A 19 -7.86 25.99 -10.40
N SER A 20 -6.71 25.78 -9.75
CA SER A 20 -5.38 25.80 -10.39
C SER A 20 -5.03 24.47 -11.09
N GLY A 21 -5.88 23.45 -10.93
CA GLY A 21 -5.73 22.13 -11.57
C GLY A 21 -5.14 21.05 -10.67
N ASP A 22 -4.95 21.31 -9.37
CA ASP A 22 -4.48 20.30 -8.42
C ASP A 22 -5.59 19.28 -8.11
N TRP A 23 -5.44 18.05 -8.63
CA TRP A 23 -6.37 16.95 -8.39
C TRP A 23 -6.46 16.54 -6.92
N GLN A 24 -5.37 16.60 -6.15
CA GLN A 24 -5.39 16.21 -4.73
C GLN A 24 -6.22 17.18 -3.91
N CYS A 25 -6.09 18.48 -4.19
CA CYS A 25 -6.92 19.51 -3.58
C CYS A 25 -8.38 19.43 -4.06
N GLY A 26 -8.60 19.16 -5.36
CA GLY A 26 -9.92 18.93 -5.93
C GLY A 26 -10.64 17.72 -5.33
N ASP A 27 -9.95 16.60 -5.15
CA ASP A 27 -10.52 15.38 -4.56
C ASP A 27 -10.81 15.54 -3.06
N ALA A 28 -9.93 16.23 -2.33
CA ALA A 28 -10.16 16.56 -0.93
C ALA A 28 -11.36 17.49 -0.75
N LEU A 29 -11.49 18.52 -1.61
CA LEU A 29 -12.64 19.44 -1.61
C LEU A 29 -13.93 18.69 -1.95
N GLY A 30 -13.94 17.90 -3.03
CA GLY A 30 -15.11 17.13 -3.45
C GLY A 30 -15.56 16.14 -2.38
N SER A 31 -14.62 15.42 -1.77
CA SER A 31 -14.91 14.48 -0.69
C SER A 31 -15.51 15.15 0.55
N GLU A 32 -15.00 16.33 0.92
CA GLU A 32 -15.51 17.07 2.08
C GLU A 32 -16.89 17.70 1.79
N LEU A 33 -17.14 18.17 0.57
CA LEU A 33 -18.47 18.62 0.13
C LEU A 33 -19.49 17.48 0.18
N LEU A 34 -19.13 16.27 -0.24
CA LEU A 34 -19.98 15.09 -0.09
C LEU A 34 -20.29 14.79 1.38
N ARG A 35 -19.29 14.87 2.27
CA ARG A 35 -19.48 14.66 3.71
C ARG A 35 -20.49 15.66 4.31
N ARG A 36 -20.57 16.87 3.74
CA ARG A 36 -21.53 17.92 4.13
C ARG A 36 -22.91 17.77 3.48
N GLY A 37 -23.09 16.80 2.60
CA GLY A 37 -24.32 16.62 1.82
C GLY A 37 -24.46 17.61 0.65
N GLU A 38 -23.38 18.31 0.28
CA GLU A 38 -23.35 19.25 -0.85
C GLU A 38 -23.00 18.53 -2.16
N THR A 39 -23.79 17.53 -2.52
CA THR A 39 -23.52 16.61 -3.65
C THR A 39 -23.34 17.34 -4.99
N GLU A 40 -24.18 18.32 -5.31
CA GLU A 40 -24.06 19.08 -6.57
C GLU A 40 -22.79 19.93 -6.62
N ALA A 41 -22.34 20.47 -5.49
CA ALA A 41 -21.09 21.23 -5.42
C ALA A 41 -19.88 20.30 -5.65
N ALA A 42 -19.90 19.10 -5.04
CA ALA A 42 -18.89 18.08 -5.30
C ALA A 42 -18.86 17.64 -6.77
N LEU A 43 -20.04 17.38 -7.36
CA LEU A 43 -20.16 17.04 -8.78
C LEU A 43 -19.64 18.15 -9.69
N ALA A 44 -19.85 19.42 -9.35
CA ALA A 44 -19.31 20.54 -10.13
C ALA A 44 -17.78 20.57 -10.13
N VAL A 45 -17.15 20.33 -8.98
CA VAL A 45 -15.68 20.21 -8.86
C VAL A 45 -15.20 19.07 -9.75
N TYR A 46 -15.74 17.86 -9.59
CA TYR A 46 -15.28 16.71 -10.37
C TYR A 46 -15.55 16.84 -11.86
N ARG A 47 -16.66 17.46 -12.30
CA ARG A 47 -16.96 17.68 -13.73
C ARG A 47 -15.91 18.55 -14.42
N GLY A 48 -15.33 19.51 -13.70
CA GLY A 48 -14.21 20.32 -14.19
C GLY A 48 -13.01 19.44 -14.59
N PHE A 49 -12.65 18.50 -13.72
CA PHE A 49 -11.55 17.56 -13.97
C PHE A 49 -11.89 16.48 -15.00
N ALA A 50 -13.13 15.97 -15.02
CA ALA A 50 -13.57 14.99 -16.02
C ALA A 50 -13.50 15.57 -17.45
N GLY A 51 -13.87 16.85 -17.61
CA GLY A 51 -13.77 17.57 -18.87
C GLY A 51 -12.35 17.73 -19.41
N SER A 52 -11.34 17.71 -18.54
CA SER A 52 -9.92 17.78 -18.92
C SER A 52 -9.24 16.40 -19.03
N GLY A 53 -10.00 15.31 -18.96
CA GLY A 53 -9.50 13.95 -19.20
C GLY A 53 -9.02 13.20 -17.95
N TRP A 54 -9.28 13.70 -16.73
CA TRP A 54 -8.95 12.96 -15.52
C TRP A 54 -9.93 11.79 -15.30
N GLY A 55 -9.50 10.57 -15.66
CA GLY A 55 -10.32 9.37 -15.50
C GLY A 55 -10.75 9.10 -14.05
N ALA A 56 -9.94 9.51 -13.06
CA ALA A 56 -10.30 9.43 -11.64
C ALA A 56 -11.52 10.32 -11.28
N ALA A 57 -11.68 11.45 -11.97
CA ALA A 57 -12.85 12.31 -11.80
C ALA A 57 -14.12 11.67 -12.36
N CYS A 58 -14.02 11.00 -13.52
CA CYS A 58 -15.11 10.23 -14.09
C CYS A 58 -15.57 9.12 -13.12
N HIS A 59 -14.63 8.39 -12.52
CA HIS A 59 -14.89 7.36 -11.51
C HIS A 59 -15.63 7.93 -10.28
N ARG A 60 -15.16 9.06 -9.73
CA ARG A 60 -15.80 9.75 -8.61
C ARG A 60 -17.24 10.14 -8.94
N ILE A 61 -17.47 10.75 -10.10
CA ILE A 61 -18.81 11.16 -10.54
C ILE A 61 -19.72 9.94 -10.70
N ALA A 62 -19.25 8.88 -11.37
CA ALA A 62 -20.04 7.67 -11.56
C ALA A 62 -20.46 7.04 -10.24
N THR A 63 -19.55 6.96 -9.27
CA THR A 63 -19.83 6.47 -7.91
C THR A 63 -20.91 7.31 -7.21
N ILE A 64 -20.81 8.64 -7.30
CA ILE A 64 -21.81 9.55 -6.70
C ILE A 64 -23.18 9.36 -7.36
N LEU A 65 -23.22 9.31 -8.70
CA LEU A 65 -24.46 9.11 -9.46
C LEU A 65 -25.10 7.75 -9.18
N GLU A 66 -24.30 6.69 -9.03
CA GLU A 66 -24.78 5.37 -8.67
C GLU A 66 -25.48 5.40 -7.31
N ASN A 67 -24.87 6.03 -6.31
CA ASN A 67 -25.40 6.10 -4.95
C ASN A 67 -26.70 6.93 -4.86
N GLU A 68 -26.78 8.04 -5.59
CA GLU A 68 -27.92 8.98 -5.52
C GLU A 68 -29.08 8.60 -6.45
N HIS A 69 -28.76 8.03 -7.61
CA HIS A 69 -29.71 7.89 -8.72
C HIS A 69 -29.71 6.51 -9.39
N GLY A 70 -28.91 5.57 -8.86
CA GLY A 70 -28.80 4.21 -9.35
C GLY A 70 -27.83 4.04 -10.53
N MET A 71 -27.52 2.78 -10.82
CA MET A 71 -26.51 2.40 -11.82
C MET A 71 -26.79 2.93 -13.23
N ASP A 72 -28.05 3.09 -13.63
CA ASP A 72 -28.41 3.55 -14.98
C ASP A 72 -27.91 4.98 -15.27
N ARG A 73 -27.93 5.86 -14.27
CA ARG A 73 -27.42 7.23 -14.42
C ARG A 73 -25.90 7.29 -14.51
N ALA A 74 -25.22 6.46 -13.72
CA ALA A 74 -23.77 6.31 -13.81
C ALA A 74 -23.35 5.78 -15.20
N ILE A 75 -24.08 4.80 -15.73
CA ILE A 75 -23.88 4.25 -17.07
C ILE A 75 -24.12 5.32 -18.15
N GLU A 76 -25.21 6.07 -18.07
CA GLU A 76 -25.52 7.16 -19.01
C GLU A 76 -24.39 8.21 -19.02
N PHE A 77 -23.87 8.56 -17.85
CA PHE A 77 -22.77 9.51 -17.71
C PHE A 77 -21.45 8.99 -18.29
N LEU A 78 -21.10 7.73 -18.05
CA LEU A 78 -19.81 7.16 -18.47
C LEU A 78 -19.73 6.84 -19.96
N ARG A 79 -20.85 6.53 -20.63
CA ARG A 79 -20.89 6.12 -22.05
C ARG A 79 -20.10 7.05 -22.99
N PRO A 80 -20.30 8.38 -22.99
CA PRO A 80 -19.55 9.27 -23.88
C PRO A 80 -18.03 9.23 -23.66
N TYR A 81 -17.58 9.03 -22.42
CA TYR A 81 -16.16 8.95 -22.08
C TYR A 81 -15.56 7.60 -22.46
N ALA A 82 -16.32 6.52 -22.29
CA ALA A 82 -15.94 5.19 -22.75
C ALA A 82 -15.88 5.10 -24.29
N ASP A 83 -16.86 5.69 -24.99
CA ASP A 83 -16.88 5.79 -26.45
C ASP A 83 -15.71 6.63 -27.00
N ALA A 84 -15.25 7.60 -26.22
CA ALA A 84 -14.03 8.37 -26.51
C ALA A 84 -12.72 7.60 -26.21
N GLY A 85 -12.82 6.36 -25.73
CA GLY A 85 -11.68 5.49 -25.45
C GLY A 85 -10.94 5.80 -24.14
N GLN A 86 -11.56 6.54 -23.20
CA GLN A 86 -10.93 6.79 -21.90
C GLN A 86 -10.87 5.49 -21.09
N ARG A 87 -9.66 4.96 -20.90
CA ARG A 87 -9.37 3.68 -20.24
C ARG A 87 -10.17 3.44 -18.95
N ASN A 88 -10.17 4.41 -18.02
CA ASN A 88 -10.90 4.29 -16.74
C ASN A 88 -12.42 4.32 -16.92
N ALA A 89 -12.94 5.10 -17.88
CA ALA A 89 -14.37 5.13 -18.15
C ALA A 89 -14.87 3.83 -18.78
N VAL A 90 -14.08 3.22 -19.67
CA VAL A 90 -14.36 1.89 -20.24
C VAL A 90 -14.40 0.84 -19.13
N HIS A 91 -13.41 0.85 -18.24
CA HIS A 91 -13.36 -0.04 -17.07
C HIS A 91 -14.59 0.12 -16.16
N ASP A 92 -14.88 1.33 -15.70
CA ASP A 92 -15.99 1.57 -14.77
C ASP A 92 -17.35 1.26 -15.39
N LEU A 93 -17.52 1.57 -16.68
CA LEU A 93 -18.72 1.22 -17.43
C LEU A 93 -18.90 -0.30 -17.53
N ALA A 94 -17.83 -1.04 -17.81
CA ALA A 94 -17.88 -2.50 -17.86
C ALA A 94 -18.30 -3.11 -16.52
N LEU A 95 -17.73 -2.66 -15.40
CA LEU A 95 -18.09 -3.15 -14.06
C LEU A 95 -19.56 -2.85 -13.72
N LEU A 96 -20.06 -1.67 -14.07
CA LEU A 96 -21.47 -1.31 -13.88
C LEU A 96 -22.42 -2.19 -14.72
N LEU A 97 -22.08 -2.41 -16.00
CA LEU A 97 -22.85 -3.29 -16.87
C LEU A 97 -22.84 -4.74 -16.37
N GLY A 98 -21.70 -5.21 -15.89
CA GLY A 98 -21.52 -6.53 -15.26
C GLY A 98 -22.44 -6.73 -14.05
N ARG A 99 -22.45 -5.77 -13.13
CA ARG A 99 -23.33 -5.81 -11.94
C ARG A 99 -24.82 -5.76 -12.28
N GLN A 100 -25.20 -5.20 -13.43
CA GLN A 100 -26.57 -5.26 -13.95
C GLN A 100 -26.89 -6.58 -14.69
N GLY A 101 -25.93 -7.49 -14.85
CA GLY A 101 -26.08 -8.72 -15.64
C GLY A 101 -26.10 -8.49 -17.16
N ARG A 102 -25.70 -7.30 -17.63
CA ARG A 102 -25.67 -6.92 -19.05
C ARG A 102 -24.37 -7.39 -19.71
N LEU A 103 -24.10 -8.69 -19.60
CA LEU A 103 -22.81 -9.29 -19.96
C LEU A 103 -22.51 -9.18 -21.47
N ASP A 104 -23.53 -9.20 -22.33
CA ASP A 104 -23.35 -9.03 -23.78
C ASP A 104 -22.81 -7.64 -24.13
N GLU A 105 -23.22 -6.61 -23.38
CA GLU A 105 -22.70 -5.25 -23.55
C GLU A 105 -21.29 -5.12 -23.00
N VAL A 106 -20.96 -5.82 -21.90
CA VAL A 106 -19.58 -5.89 -21.39
C VAL A 106 -18.65 -6.47 -22.45
N LEU A 107 -19.02 -7.61 -23.04
CA LEU A 107 -18.23 -8.28 -24.07
C LEU A 107 -18.06 -7.37 -25.29
N THR A 108 -19.14 -6.76 -25.78
CA THR A 108 -19.10 -5.83 -26.91
C THR A 108 -18.20 -4.63 -26.64
N LEU A 109 -18.25 -4.08 -25.42
CA LEU A 109 -17.46 -2.93 -25.01
C LEU A 109 -15.97 -3.26 -24.91
N LEU A 110 -15.62 -4.40 -24.31
CA LEU A 110 -14.24 -4.73 -23.99
C LEU A 110 -13.51 -5.50 -25.09
N GLN A 111 -14.21 -6.26 -25.93
CA GLN A 111 -13.62 -7.04 -27.03
C GLN A 111 -12.65 -6.25 -27.93
N PRO A 112 -12.95 -5.00 -28.39
CA PRO A 112 -11.99 -4.24 -29.20
C PRO A 112 -10.78 -3.73 -28.42
N CYS A 113 -10.81 -3.79 -27.09
CA CYS A 113 -9.81 -3.20 -26.19
C CYS A 113 -8.91 -4.25 -25.49
N LEU A 114 -9.03 -5.54 -25.83
CA LEU A 114 -8.28 -6.63 -25.19
C LEU A 114 -6.78 -6.69 -25.54
N THR A 115 -6.24 -5.63 -26.14
CA THR A 115 -4.80 -5.38 -26.20
C THR A 115 -4.26 -4.72 -24.93
N ASP A 116 -5.14 -4.13 -24.11
CA ASP A 116 -4.81 -3.48 -22.86
C ASP A 116 -5.02 -4.43 -21.68
N TRP A 117 -3.93 -4.74 -20.97
CA TRP A 117 -3.92 -5.61 -19.78
C TRP A 117 -4.96 -5.19 -18.73
N PHE A 118 -5.18 -3.89 -18.53
CA PHE A 118 -6.12 -3.39 -17.52
C PHE A 118 -7.57 -3.69 -17.89
N LEU A 119 -7.89 -3.63 -19.19
CA LEU A 119 -9.23 -3.92 -19.69
C LEU A 119 -9.47 -5.44 -19.83
N VAL A 120 -8.41 -6.23 -19.97
CA VAL A 120 -8.48 -7.69 -19.80
C VAL A 120 -8.90 -8.06 -18.38
N SER A 121 -8.32 -7.43 -17.35
CA SER A 121 -8.75 -7.63 -15.96
C SER A 121 -10.20 -7.20 -15.74
N ALA A 122 -10.59 -6.05 -16.30
CA ALA A 122 -11.97 -5.57 -16.23
C ALA A 122 -12.97 -6.57 -16.84
N LEU A 123 -12.61 -7.26 -17.93
CA LEU A 123 -13.46 -8.28 -18.54
C LEU A 123 -13.72 -9.44 -17.58
N VAL A 124 -12.67 -9.97 -16.95
CA VAL A 124 -12.79 -11.07 -15.99
C VAL A 124 -13.62 -10.67 -14.77
N GLU A 125 -13.41 -9.45 -14.26
CA GLU A 125 -14.14 -8.93 -13.10
C GLU A 125 -15.61 -8.62 -13.42
N ALA A 126 -15.89 -7.91 -14.51
CA ALA A 126 -17.25 -7.54 -14.91
C ALA A 126 -18.13 -8.76 -15.23
N THR A 127 -17.51 -9.86 -15.67
CA THR A 127 -18.22 -11.12 -15.95
C THR A 127 -18.27 -12.05 -14.73
N ALA A 128 -17.76 -11.63 -13.57
CA ALA A 128 -17.79 -12.39 -12.30
C ALA A 128 -19.20 -12.84 -11.90
N GLY A 129 -19.38 -14.17 -11.78
CA GLY A 129 -20.65 -14.77 -11.38
C GLY A 129 -21.72 -14.81 -12.48
N GLY A 130 -21.36 -14.48 -13.73
CA GLY A 130 -22.23 -14.56 -14.90
C GLY A 130 -22.15 -15.88 -15.65
N ASP A 131 -23.08 -16.10 -16.60
CA ASP A 131 -23.12 -17.28 -17.49
C ASP A 131 -22.46 -17.00 -18.84
N ARG A 132 -21.25 -16.43 -18.81
CA ARG A 132 -20.48 -16.04 -20.01
C ARG A 132 -19.01 -16.47 -19.95
N ASP A 133 -18.66 -17.31 -18.98
CA ASP A 133 -17.26 -17.71 -18.76
C ASP A 133 -16.70 -18.44 -20.00
N ASP A 134 -17.50 -19.21 -20.77
CA ASP A 134 -17.05 -19.86 -22.01
C ASP A 134 -16.64 -18.85 -23.11
N GLU A 135 -17.41 -17.77 -23.27
CA GLU A 135 -17.14 -16.72 -24.26
C GLU A 135 -15.90 -15.91 -23.86
N VAL A 136 -15.76 -15.62 -22.56
CA VAL A 136 -14.58 -14.96 -22.00
C VAL A 136 -13.34 -15.85 -22.18
N THR A 137 -13.44 -17.15 -21.89
CA THR A 137 -12.35 -18.11 -22.12
C THR A 137 -11.93 -18.14 -23.59
N ALA A 138 -12.87 -18.20 -24.53
CA ALA A 138 -12.56 -18.14 -25.96
C ALA A 138 -11.85 -16.84 -26.33
N ALA A 139 -12.36 -15.69 -25.87
CA ALA A 139 -11.76 -14.39 -26.12
C ALA A 139 -10.32 -14.31 -25.59
N LEU A 140 -10.06 -14.85 -24.40
CA LEU A 140 -8.74 -14.84 -23.77
C LEU A 140 -7.74 -15.82 -24.43
N MET A 141 -8.21 -16.97 -24.93
CA MET A 141 -7.35 -17.96 -25.61
C MET A 141 -6.74 -17.42 -26.90
N ASP A 142 -7.45 -16.52 -27.58
CA ASP A 142 -6.99 -15.91 -28.84
C ASP A 142 -6.04 -14.72 -28.63
N LEU A 143 -5.84 -14.27 -27.38
CA LEU A 143 -4.98 -13.12 -27.10
C LEU A 143 -3.50 -13.51 -27.16
N SER A 144 -2.76 -12.69 -27.90
CA SER A 144 -1.29 -12.65 -27.87
C SER A 144 -0.87 -11.22 -27.54
N GLY A 145 -0.29 -10.99 -26.36
CA GLY A 145 0.25 -9.67 -26.00
C GLY A 145 0.15 -9.29 -24.52
N PRO A 146 -1.05 -9.16 -23.93
CA PRO A 146 -1.20 -8.68 -22.56
C PRO A 146 -0.54 -9.63 -21.56
N HIS A 147 0.33 -9.10 -20.68
CA HIS A 147 1.11 -9.92 -19.76
C HIS A 147 0.24 -10.69 -18.74
N ASN A 148 -0.98 -10.22 -18.47
CA ASN A 148 -1.93 -10.86 -17.55
C ASN A 148 -2.97 -11.76 -18.25
N ALA A 149 -2.89 -11.96 -19.56
CA ALA A 149 -3.89 -12.75 -20.30
C ALA A 149 -3.92 -14.21 -19.82
N THR A 150 -2.75 -14.80 -19.57
CA THR A 150 -2.62 -16.18 -19.05
C THR A 150 -3.26 -16.31 -17.66
N GLN A 151 -2.98 -15.40 -16.73
CA GLN A 151 -3.58 -15.39 -15.40
C GLN A 151 -5.10 -15.17 -15.44
N SER A 152 -5.55 -14.27 -16.31
CA SER A 152 -6.96 -13.98 -16.53
C SER A 152 -7.69 -15.22 -17.04
N LEU A 153 -7.09 -15.93 -18.00
CA LEU A 153 -7.62 -17.19 -18.53
C LEU A 153 -7.67 -18.27 -17.44
N ALA A 154 -6.60 -18.44 -16.65
CA ALA A 154 -6.57 -19.39 -15.55
C ALA A 154 -7.66 -19.09 -14.49
N THR A 155 -7.91 -17.82 -14.21
CA THR A 155 -8.96 -17.39 -13.26
C THR A 155 -10.37 -17.72 -13.77
N VAL A 156 -10.64 -17.52 -15.06
CA VAL A 156 -11.94 -17.88 -15.65
C VAL A 156 -12.10 -19.41 -15.71
N LEU A 157 -11.04 -20.16 -16.05
CA LEU A 157 -11.07 -21.63 -16.02
C LEU A 157 -11.29 -22.19 -14.61
N GLU A 158 -10.68 -21.59 -13.59
CA GLU A 158 -10.93 -21.94 -12.19
C GLU A 158 -12.40 -21.74 -11.81
N ARG A 159 -13.01 -20.61 -12.21
CA ARG A 159 -14.43 -20.32 -11.95
C ARG A 159 -15.37 -21.33 -12.60
N GLN A 160 -15.01 -21.84 -13.78
CA GLN A 160 -15.71 -22.94 -14.46
C GLN A 160 -15.50 -24.31 -13.80
N GLY A 161 -14.67 -24.41 -12.75
CA GLY A 161 -14.30 -25.67 -12.12
C GLY A 161 -13.29 -26.51 -12.93
N ARG A 162 -12.68 -25.94 -13.98
CA ARG A 162 -11.71 -26.60 -14.86
C ARG A 162 -10.28 -26.38 -14.37
N LEU A 163 -10.02 -26.80 -13.13
CA LEU A 163 -8.75 -26.57 -12.42
C LEU A 163 -7.55 -27.17 -13.18
N ASP A 164 -7.68 -28.38 -13.72
CA ASP A 164 -6.61 -29.02 -14.51
C ASP A 164 -6.19 -28.19 -15.72
N GLU A 165 -7.15 -27.55 -16.38
CA GLU A 165 -6.88 -26.72 -17.56
C GLU A 165 -6.25 -25.39 -17.15
N ALA A 166 -6.72 -24.78 -16.06
CA ALA A 166 -6.09 -23.58 -15.49
C ALA A 166 -4.61 -23.83 -15.15
N ILE A 167 -4.32 -24.94 -14.47
CA ILE A 167 -2.94 -25.38 -14.15
C ILE A 167 -2.13 -25.62 -15.44
N ALA A 168 -2.71 -26.29 -16.44
CA ALA A 168 -2.03 -26.56 -17.70
C ALA A 168 -1.70 -25.29 -18.50
N VAL A 169 -2.57 -24.28 -18.45
CA VAL A 169 -2.33 -22.97 -19.07
C VAL A 169 -1.16 -22.25 -18.39
N LEU A 170 -1.18 -22.13 -17.05
CA LEU A 170 -0.11 -21.46 -16.30
C LEU A 170 1.25 -22.16 -16.47
N ARG A 171 1.26 -23.50 -16.53
CA ARG A 171 2.50 -24.28 -16.79
C ARG A 171 3.14 -24.02 -18.15
N LYS A 172 2.32 -23.71 -19.15
CA LYS A 172 2.77 -23.44 -20.52
C LYS A 172 3.14 -21.99 -20.73
N ALA A 173 2.81 -21.11 -19.78
CA ALA A 173 3.24 -19.73 -19.81
C ALA A 173 4.76 -19.67 -19.94
N PRO A 174 5.32 -18.73 -20.74
CA PRO A 174 6.75 -18.55 -20.82
C PRO A 174 7.30 -18.37 -19.41
N ARG A 175 8.13 -19.32 -18.95
CA ARG A 175 8.76 -19.30 -17.62
C ARG A 175 9.51 -17.98 -17.46
N GLY A 176 8.96 -17.04 -16.70
CA GLY A 176 9.53 -15.70 -16.58
C GLY A 176 8.64 -14.64 -15.97
N SER A 177 7.30 -14.79 -16.02
CA SER A 177 6.42 -13.94 -15.21
C SER A 177 6.33 -14.52 -13.80
N VAL A 178 6.87 -13.82 -12.80
CA VAL A 178 6.78 -14.19 -11.38
C VAL A 178 5.32 -14.45 -11.00
N ASP A 179 4.43 -13.57 -11.45
CA ASP A 179 3.00 -13.64 -11.17
C ASP A 179 2.35 -14.96 -11.67
N ASP A 180 2.78 -15.53 -12.80
CA ASP A 180 2.22 -16.79 -13.32
C ASP A 180 2.62 -18.00 -12.45
N ILE A 181 3.85 -17.98 -11.91
CA ILE A 181 4.36 -19.03 -11.03
C ILE A 181 3.67 -18.97 -9.67
N GLU A 182 3.48 -17.75 -9.14
CA GLU A 182 2.74 -17.54 -7.91
C GLU A 182 1.31 -18.05 -8.03
N ARG A 183 0.63 -17.71 -9.13
CA ARG A 183 -0.73 -18.15 -9.40
C ARG A 183 -0.83 -19.67 -9.58
N LEU A 184 0.18 -20.30 -10.19
CA LEU A 184 0.25 -21.74 -10.31
C LEU A 184 0.37 -22.39 -8.93
N ALA A 185 1.25 -21.88 -8.06
CA ALA A 185 1.40 -22.39 -6.70
C ALA A 185 0.08 -22.27 -5.90
N ASP A 186 -0.62 -21.14 -6.02
CA ASP A 186 -1.92 -20.93 -5.37
C ASP A 186 -2.94 -22.01 -5.79
N LEU A 187 -3.05 -22.30 -7.09
CA LEU A 187 -3.97 -23.33 -7.60
C LEU A 187 -3.58 -24.73 -7.16
N LEU A 188 -2.29 -25.06 -7.18
CA LEU A 188 -1.80 -26.37 -6.75
C LEU A 188 -2.07 -26.60 -5.26
N ALA A 189 -1.91 -25.57 -4.41
CA ALA A 189 -2.22 -25.65 -2.99
C ALA A 189 -3.73 -25.83 -2.76
N LYS A 190 -4.56 -25.04 -3.45
CA LYS A 190 -6.02 -25.16 -3.34
C LYS A 190 -6.55 -26.53 -3.72
N ASP A 191 -5.96 -27.19 -4.72
CA ASP A 191 -6.32 -28.55 -5.14
C ASP A 191 -5.60 -29.65 -4.35
N GLY A 192 -4.71 -29.30 -3.41
CA GLY A 192 -3.96 -30.25 -2.58
C GLY A 192 -2.86 -31.04 -3.32
N ARG A 193 -2.36 -30.51 -4.45
CA ARG A 193 -1.31 -31.14 -5.29
C ARG A 193 0.09 -30.95 -4.70
N GLU A 194 0.31 -31.54 -3.53
CA GLU A 194 1.54 -31.41 -2.75
C GLU A 194 2.80 -31.84 -3.51
N SER A 195 2.74 -32.92 -4.30
CA SER A 195 3.90 -33.38 -5.08
C SER A 195 4.31 -32.36 -6.14
N GLU A 196 3.33 -31.75 -6.82
CA GLU A 196 3.58 -30.77 -7.88
C GLU A 196 4.05 -29.44 -7.29
N LEU A 197 3.61 -29.08 -6.07
CA LEU A 197 4.19 -27.96 -5.31
C LEU A 197 5.65 -28.20 -4.94
N ARG A 198 6.01 -29.41 -4.48
CA ARG A 198 7.41 -29.75 -4.18
C ARG A 198 8.30 -29.64 -5.41
N ASP A 199 7.81 -30.06 -6.57
CA ASP A 199 8.55 -29.90 -7.83
C ASP A 199 8.75 -28.42 -8.17
N LEU A 200 7.75 -27.56 -7.87
CA LEU A 200 7.84 -26.11 -8.09
C LEU A 200 8.84 -25.44 -7.14
N VAL A 201 8.90 -25.88 -5.87
CA VAL A 201 9.92 -25.44 -4.89
C VAL A 201 11.34 -25.75 -5.35
N ALA A 202 11.54 -26.81 -6.14
CA ALA A 202 12.85 -27.16 -6.68
C ALA A 202 13.23 -26.39 -7.97
N GLY A 203 12.35 -25.52 -8.47
CA GLY A 203 12.52 -24.79 -9.74
C GLY A 203 12.65 -23.27 -9.57
N ASP A 204 12.40 -22.54 -10.66
CA ASP A 204 12.36 -21.07 -10.65
C ASP A 204 11.04 -20.58 -9.98
N GLY A 205 11.11 -19.59 -9.08
CA GLY A 205 9.94 -19.13 -8.27
C GLY A 205 9.70 -19.92 -6.98
N ALA A 206 10.75 -20.55 -6.47
CA ALA A 206 10.73 -21.50 -5.35
C ALA A 206 10.15 -20.95 -4.03
N GLU A 207 10.30 -19.65 -3.77
CA GLU A 207 9.94 -19.03 -2.49
C GLU A 207 8.43 -19.00 -2.26
N HIS A 208 7.66 -18.52 -3.26
CA HIS A 208 6.20 -18.50 -3.15
C HIS A 208 5.60 -19.90 -3.15
N ALA A 209 6.17 -20.81 -3.93
CA ALA A 209 5.81 -22.21 -3.89
C ALA A 209 6.07 -22.83 -2.50
N ALA A 210 7.16 -22.43 -1.83
CA ALA A 210 7.48 -22.90 -0.49
C ALA A 210 6.47 -22.39 0.55
N TYR A 211 6.00 -21.13 0.44
CA TYR A 211 4.89 -20.63 1.27
C TYR A 211 3.64 -21.48 1.11
N ARG A 212 3.20 -21.69 -0.13
CA ARG A 212 1.98 -22.45 -0.41
C ARG A 212 2.07 -23.91 0.00
N LEU A 213 3.26 -24.52 -0.13
CA LEU A 213 3.53 -25.84 0.40
C LEU A 213 3.47 -25.85 1.94
N ALA A 214 4.03 -24.85 2.61
CA ALA A 214 4.01 -24.76 4.06
C ALA A 214 2.59 -24.56 4.61
N ASP A 215 1.79 -23.68 4.02
CA ASP A 215 0.39 -23.46 4.36
C ASP A 215 -0.41 -24.78 4.24
N LEU A 216 -0.30 -25.46 3.09
CA LEU A 216 -0.95 -26.74 2.85
C LEU A 216 -0.55 -27.81 3.87
N LEU A 217 0.75 -27.92 4.18
CA LEU A 217 1.26 -28.90 5.15
C LEU A 217 0.79 -28.58 6.57
N GLU A 218 0.72 -27.31 6.94
CA GLU A 218 0.21 -26.89 8.24
C GLU A 218 -1.28 -27.16 8.41
N GLU A 219 -2.10 -26.87 7.40
CA GLU A 219 -3.53 -27.22 7.39
C GLU A 219 -3.76 -28.73 7.59
N GLN A 220 -2.82 -29.56 7.12
CA GLN A 220 -2.81 -31.01 7.35
C GLN A 220 -2.21 -31.43 8.71
N GLY A 221 -1.77 -30.47 9.55
CA GLY A 221 -1.13 -30.72 10.84
C GLY A 221 0.34 -31.16 10.75
N ARG A 222 0.96 -31.09 9.58
CA ARG A 222 2.35 -31.53 9.30
C ARG A 222 3.35 -30.37 9.46
N VAL A 223 3.28 -29.71 10.62
CA VAL A 223 4.07 -28.51 10.96
C VAL A 223 5.57 -28.70 10.77
N ALA A 224 6.12 -29.87 11.11
CA ALA A 224 7.55 -30.15 10.96
C ALA A 224 8.01 -30.12 9.50
N GLU A 225 7.16 -30.60 8.57
CA GLU A 225 7.45 -30.57 7.15
C GLU A 225 7.26 -29.17 6.55
N ALA A 226 6.26 -28.41 7.05
CA ALA A 226 6.09 -27.00 6.69
C ALA A 226 7.34 -26.18 7.06
N VAL A 227 7.87 -26.36 8.28
CA VAL A 227 9.14 -25.76 8.70
C VAL A 227 10.29 -26.18 7.80
N ALA A 228 10.37 -27.47 7.44
CA ALA A 228 11.44 -27.97 6.58
C ALA A 228 11.37 -27.41 5.15
N ALA A 229 10.19 -27.09 4.65
CA ALA A 229 9.99 -26.47 3.33
C ALA A 229 10.49 -25.02 3.28
N LEU A 230 10.26 -24.22 4.35
CA LEU A 230 10.64 -22.80 4.39
C LEU A 230 12.10 -22.57 4.83
N ARG A 231 12.63 -23.44 5.69
CA ARG A 231 13.94 -23.27 6.33
C ARG A 231 15.10 -22.96 5.36
N PRO A 232 15.28 -23.66 4.23
CA PRO A 232 16.41 -23.42 3.34
C PRO A 232 16.45 -21.97 2.81
N PHE A 233 15.28 -21.40 2.48
CA PHE A 233 15.19 -20.04 1.97
C PHE A 233 15.40 -18.98 3.06
N ALA A 234 14.89 -19.23 4.27
CA ALA A 234 15.15 -18.38 5.42
C ALA A 234 16.65 -18.35 5.78
N GLU A 235 17.32 -19.50 5.71
CA GLU A 235 18.76 -19.63 5.98
C GLU A 235 19.64 -19.03 4.86
N ASP A 236 19.13 -18.93 3.63
CA ASP A 236 19.78 -18.25 2.49
C ASP A 236 19.64 -16.71 2.55
N GLY A 237 18.96 -16.18 3.59
CA GLY A 237 18.81 -14.75 3.83
C GLY A 237 17.55 -14.13 3.22
N ASN A 238 16.60 -14.93 2.74
CA ASN A 238 15.31 -14.41 2.32
C ASN A 238 14.48 -13.99 3.54
N THR A 239 14.35 -12.68 3.74
CA THR A 239 13.67 -12.10 4.91
C THR A 239 12.16 -12.33 4.91
N ASP A 240 11.54 -12.38 3.73
CA ASP A 240 10.11 -12.67 3.63
C ASP A 240 9.86 -14.11 4.08
N VAL A 241 10.74 -15.05 3.68
CA VAL A 241 10.60 -16.46 4.06
C VAL A 241 10.89 -16.68 5.54
N ALA A 242 11.89 -15.99 6.08
CA ALA A 242 12.12 -15.93 7.52
C ALA A 242 10.88 -15.38 8.26
N GLY A 243 10.23 -14.35 7.69
CA GLY A 243 8.98 -13.80 8.18
C GLY A 243 7.86 -14.84 8.27
N ALA A 244 7.59 -15.59 7.19
CA ALA A 244 6.55 -16.62 7.19
C ALA A 244 6.86 -17.79 8.11
N LEU A 245 8.14 -18.21 8.17
CA LEU A 245 8.58 -19.25 9.08
C LEU A 245 8.39 -18.84 10.55
N ALA A 246 8.62 -17.57 10.88
CA ALA A 246 8.33 -17.03 12.20
C ALA A 246 6.82 -17.04 12.53
N ASP A 247 5.95 -16.68 11.57
CA ASP A 247 4.49 -16.76 11.75
C ASP A 247 4.00 -18.18 11.97
N LEU A 248 4.59 -19.14 11.25
CA LEU A 248 4.34 -20.56 11.47
C LEU A 248 4.70 -20.94 12.91
N PHE A 249 5.86 -20.52 13.43
CA PHE A 249 6.23 -20.78 14.82
C PHE A 249 5.29 -20.09 15.82
N LEU A 250 4.88 -18.85 15.55
CA LEU A 250 3.99 -18.10 16.44
C LEU A 250 2.62 -18.73 16.58
N ARG A 251 2.04 -19.24 15.48
CA ARG A 251 0.77 -19.98 15.51
C ARG A 251 0.84 -21.26 16.33
N GLN A 252 2.04 -21.79 16.53
CA GLN A 252 2.31 -22.94 17.40
C GLN A 252 2.74 -22.55 18.83
N GLY A 253 2.72 -21.25 19.17
CA GLY A 253 3.16 -20.72 20.46
C GLY A 253 4.68 -20.76 20.68
N ARG A 254 5.46 -20.98 19.62
CA ARG A 254 6.92 -21.16 19.66
C ARG A 254 7.65 -19.83 19.46
N ILE A 255 7.50 -18.92 20.43
CA ILE A 255 8.04 -17.55 20.36
C ILE A 255 9.57 -17.56 20.28
N ASP A 256 10.24 -18.49 20.96
CA ASP A 256 11.72 -18.58 20.93
C ASP A 256 12.24 -18.90 19.53
N ASP A 257 11.65 -19.89 18.85
CA ASP A 257 12.04 -20.26 17.49
C ASP A 257 11.75 -19.13 16.49
N ALA A 258 10.61 -18.44 16.64
CA ALA A 258 10.29 -17.26 15.83
C ALA A 258 11.32 -16.12 16.05
N THR A 259 11.73 -15.91 17.30
CA THR A 259 12.77 -14.93 17.67
C THR A 259 14.09 -15.28 17.02
N GLU A 260 14.52 -16.54 17.09
CA GLU A 260 15.79 -17.00 16.48
C GLU A 260 15.80 -16.78 14.97
N VAL A 261 14.72 -17.16 14.26
CA VAL A 261 14.62 -16.99 12.80
C VAL A 261 14.65 -15.52 12.39
N LEU A 262 13.82 -14.67 13.01
CA LEU A 262 13.79 -13.25 12.67
C LEU A 262 15.10 -12.56 13.03
N TYR A 263 15.70 -12.91 14.18
CA TYR A 263 16.97 -12.34 14.61
C TYR A 263 18.12 -12.74 13.68
N ALA A 264 18.16 -14.00 13.23
CA ALA A 264 19.13 -14.44 12.22
C ALA A 264 18.94 -13.69 10.89
N GLY A 265 17.71 -13.49 10.43
CA GLY A 265 17.39 -12.75 9.21
C GLY A 265 17.77 -11.26 9.28
N ILE A 266 17.76 -10.64 10.46
CA ILE A 266 18.27 -9.27 10.63
C ILE A 266 19.80 -9.22 10.44
N ARG A 267 20.50 -10.30 10.78
CA ARG A 267 21.97 -10.39 10.75
C ARG A 267 22.53 -10.86 9.41
N SER A 268 21.71 -11.37 8.50
CA SER A 268 22.16 -11.84 7.18
C SER A 268 22.53 -10.68 6.26
N GLU A 269 23.63 -10.85 5.51
CA GLU A 269 24.07 -9.90 4.47
C GLU A 269 23.13 -10.00 3.24
N GLY A 270 22.12 -9.12 3.12
CA GLY A 270 21.36 -9.08 1.86
C GLY A 270 19.92 -8.56 1.83
N GLY A 271 19.22 -8.25 2.93
CA GLY A 271 17.79 -7.92 2.77
C GLY A 271 17.05 -7.23 3.92
N ALA A 272 16.17 -6.32 3.51
CA ALA A 272 15.05 -5.65 4.19
C ALA A 272 14.97 -5.76 5.73
N HIS A 273 15.90 -5.10 6.42
CA HIS A 273 15.90 -5.03 7.88
C HIS A 273 14.61 -4.45 8.47
N GLY A 274 13.96 -3.49 7.80
CA GLY A 274 12.80 -2.79 8.36
C GLY A 274 11.63 -3.69 8.75
N CYS A 275 11.11 -4.50 7.82
CA CYS A 275 9.95 -5.35 8.05
C CYS A 275 10.25 -6.47 9.06
N THR A 276 11.40 -7.13 8.92
CA THR A 276 11.84 -8.20 9.83
C THR A 276 12.04 -7.70 11.26
N ARG A 277 12.64 -6.50 11.42
CA ARG A 277 12.81 -5.84 12.73
C ARG A 277 11.47 -5.47 13.33
N ALA A 278 10.60 -4.81 12.56
CA ALA A 278 9.26 -4.44 13.02
C ALA A 278 8.49 -5.66 13.53
N ARG A 279 8.59 -6.78 12.82
CA ARG A 279 7.94 -8.04 13.19
C ARG A 279 8.52 -8.66 14.47
N LEU A 280 9.85 -8.72 14.60
CA LEU A 280 10.53 -9.22 15.80
C LEU A 280 10.15 -8.40 17.04
N TRP A 281 10.22 -7.08 16.95
CA TRP A 281 9.92 -6.19 18.08
C TRP A 281 8.44 -6.24 18.45
N THR A 282 7.52 -6.17 17.48
CA THR A 282 6.07 -6.30 17.73
C THR A 282 5.76 -7.59 18.48
N MET A 283 6.29 -8.72 17.99
CA MET A 283 6.12 -10.02 18.62
C MET A 283 6.62 -10.06 20.07
N LEU A 284 7.82 -9.51 20.35
CA LEU A 284 8.36 -9.47 21.70
C LEU A 284 7.60 -8.51 22.62
N ILE A 285 7.09 -7.39 22.09
CA ILE A 285 6.22 -6.46 22.83
C ILE A 285 4.94 -7.17 23.25
N GLU A 286 4.25 -7.81 22.29
CA GLU A 286 2.99 -8.52 22.53
C GLU A 286 3.17 -9.71 23.49
N ALA A 287 4.32 -10.38 23.44
CA ALA A 287 4.70 -11.43 24.38
C ALA A 287 5.11 -10.90 25.77
N GLY A 288 5.19 -9.57 25.98
CA GLY A 288 5.66 -8.96 27.22
C GLY A 288 7.16 -9.14 27.48
N ARG A 289 7.95 -9.48 26.45
CA ARG A 289 9.40 -9.76 26.49
C ARG A 289 10.23 -8.53 26.08
N LEU A 290 9.82 -7.35 26.53
CA LEU A 290 10.45 -6.07 26.19
C LEU A 290 11.93 -5.97 26.61
N ASP A 291 12.29 -6.51 27.79
CA ASP A 291 13.68 -6.52 28.25
C ASP A 291 14.60 -7.36 27.35
N GLU A 292 14.06 -8.44 26.80
CA GLU A 292 14.78 -9.27 25.85
C GLU A 292 14.93 -8.56 24.49
N ALA A 293 13.90 -7.87 24.02
CA ALA A 293 13.99 -7.06 22.81
C ALA A 293 15.12 -6.02 22.93
N LEU A 294 15.22 -5.33 24.08
CA LEU A 294 16.31 -4.38 24.35
C LEU A 294 17.69 -5.07 24.40
N ARG A 295 17.78 -6.28 24.98
CA ARG A 295 19.02 -7.05 25.00
C ARG A 295 19.48 -7.41 23.58
N LEU A 296 18.57 -7.96 22.76
CA LEU A 296 18.84 -8.35 21.38
C LEU A 296 19.23 -7.15 20.53
N LEU A 297 18.54 -6.02 20.68
CA LEU A 297 18.91 -4.77 20.00
C LEU A 297 20.31 -4.29 20.42
N GLY A 298 20.65 -4.39 21.71
CA GLY A 298 21.99 -4.06 22.19
C GLY A 298 23.10 -4.99 21.68
N GLU A 299 22.77 -6.22 21.27
CA GLU A 299 23.69 -7.10 20.55
C GLU A 299 23.86 -6.67 19.09
N LEU A 300 22.78 -6.33 18.40
CA LEU A 300 22.83 -5.79 17.03
C LEU A 300 23.65 -4.50 16.94
N GLU A 301 23.51 -3.60 17.90
CA GLU A 301 24.28 -2.35 17.97
C GLU A 301 25.78 -2.55 18.16
N ARG A 302 26.21 -3.67 18.77
CA ARG A 302 27.64 -3.99 18.92
C ARG A 302 28.23 -4.56 17.64
N ASP A 303 27.42 -5.31 16.90
CA ASP A 303 27.87 -6.10 15.77
C ASP A 303 27.76 -5.34 14.43
N PHE A 304 26.89 -4.33 14.33
CA PHE A 304 26.62 -3.60 13.09
C PHE A 304 26.61 -2.07 13.27
N GLU A 305 27.19 -1.35 12.30
CA GLU A 305 27.20 0.13 12.26
C GLU A 305 25.89 0.74 11.71
N GLY A 306 24.73 0.16 12.04
CA GLY A 306 23.39 0.71 11.71
C GLY A 306 22.89 1.68 12.78
N GLN A 307 23.60 2.79 12.98
CA GLN A 307 23.39 3.67 14.15
C GLN A 307 21.99 4.30 14.20
N GLU A 308 21.41 4.68 13.05
CA GLU A 308 20.12 5.38 13.02
C GLU A 308 18.92 4.41 13.13
N GLU A 309 18.95 3.26 12.45
CA GLU A 309 17.88 2.25 12.52
C GLU A 309 17.81 1.61 13.91
N ASN A 310 18.98 1.27 14.48
CA ASN A 310 19.03 0.76 15.86
C ASN A 310 18.51 1.78 16.87
N LEU A 311 18.81 3.06 16.65
CA LEU A 311 18.29 4.14 17.47
C LEU A 311 16.76 4.26 17.38
N GLN A 312 16.18 4.12 16.19
CA GLN A 312 14.71 4.15 16.03
C GLN A 312 14.04 3.02 16.81
N ASP A 313 14.58 1.81 16.72
CA ASP A 313 14.02 0.67 17.44
C ASP A 313 14.19 0.79 18.95
N ARG A 314 15.33 1.34 19.40
CA ARG A 314 15.55 1.60 20.83
C ARG A 314 14.55 2.60 21.37
N ILE A 315 14.30 3.67 20.63
CA ILE A 315 13.29 4.67 20.97
C ILE A 315 11.94 3.98 21.12
N TRP A 316 11.51 3.21 20.13
CA TRP A 316 10.22 2.52 20.16
C TRP A 316 10.09 1.59 21.37
N LEU A 317 11.05 0.68 21.58
CA LEU A 317 11.03 -0.28 22.69
C LEU A 317 11.01 0.40 24.07
N LEU A 318 11.75 1.50 24.24
CA LEU A 318 11.73 2.27 25.49
C LEU A 318 10.40 2.98 25.71
N GLN A 319 9.73 3.46 24.66
CA GLN A 319 8.40 4.07 24.78
C GLN A 319 7.33 3.07 25.19
N GLU A 320 7.39 1.84 24.67
CA GLU A 320 6.49 0.75 25.09
C GLU A 320 6.70 0.36 26.57
N LEU A 321 7.94 0.48 27.07
CA LEU A 321 8.25 0.35 28.50
C LEU A 321 7.86 1.57 29.35
N GLY A 322 7.37 2.65 28.74
CA GLY A 322 7.07 3.92 29.44
C GLY A 322 8.32 4.68 29.91
N ARG A 323 9.49 4.40 29.34
CA ARG A 323 10.78 5.02 29.68
C ARG A 323 11.06 6.26 28.81
N ASP A 324 10.07 7.12 28.67
CA ASP A 324 10.11 8.30 27.78
C ASP A 324 11.20 9.32 28.14
N GLU A 325 11.53 9.46 29.42
CA GLU A 325 12.63 10.35 29.85
C GLU A 325 14.00 9.85 29.36
N GLU A 326 14.19 8.53 29.26
CA GLU A 326 15.40 7.95 28.68
C GLU A 326 15.45 8.13 27.17
N VAL A 327 14.30 8.03 26.50
CA VAL A 327 14.16 8.38 25.08
C VAL A 327 14.54 9.83 24.83
N LEU A 328 14.06 10.76 25.66
CA LEU A 328 14.39 12.17 25.54
C LEU A 328 15.88 12.43 25.77
N ALA A 329 16.49 11.79 26.76
CA ALA A 329 17.94 11.86 27.00
C ALA A 329 18.75 11.34 25.81
N LEU A 330 18.31 10.22 25.23
CA LEU A 330 18.94 9.60 24.06
C LEU A 330 18.87 10.51 22.82
N LEU A 331 17.70 11.10 22.55
CA LEU A 331 17.51 12.05 21.45
C LEU A 331 18.36 13.32 21.61
N ARG A 332 18.50 13.83 22.84
CA ARG A 332 19.35 14.99 23.15
C ARG A 332 20.85 14.70 23.01
N ALA A 333 21.26 13.47 23.29
CA ALA A 333 22.64 13.02 23.16
C ALA A 333 23.04 12.75 21.69
N HIS A 334 22.08 12.66 20.77
CA HIS A 334 22.36 12.40 19.37
C HIS A 334 23.20 13.53 18.74
N PRO A 335 24.24 13.24 17.93
CA PRO A 335 25.11 14.29 17.35
C PRO A 335 24.35 15.34 16.53
N ARG A 336 23.22 14.94 15.95
CA ARG A 336 22.35 15.78 15.11
C ARG A 336 21.12 16.32 15.85
N ALA A 337 21.13 16.32 17.19
CA ALA A 337 19.98 16.69 18.03
C ALA A 337 19.40 18.09 17.73
N GLY A 338 20.21 19.01 17.20
CA GLY A 338 19.79 20.36 16.81
C GLY A 338 19.22 20.49 15.40
N GLU A 339 19.13 19.40 14.64
CA GLU A 339 18.55 19.41 13.28
C GLU A 339 17.04 19.16 13.32
N GLY A 340 16.34 19.62 12.27
CA GLY A 340 14.87 19.66 12.23
C GLY A 340 14.19 18.33 12.57
N TYR A 341 14.61 17.23 11.94
CA TYR A 341 14.05 15.90 12.23
C TYR A 341 14.18 15.52 13.72
N TRP A 342 15.36 15.71 14.33
CA TRP A 342 15.61 15.34 15.72
C TRP A 342 14.92 16.27 16.72
N LEU A 343 14.79 17.56 16.39
CA LEU A 343 14.01 18.52 17.17
C LEU A 343 12.52 18.11 17.20
N CYS A 344 11.95 17.77 16.04
CA CYS A 344 10.58 17.30 15.93
C CYS A 344 10.34 16.00 16.73
N ARG A 345 11.29 15.05 16.67
CA ARG A 345 11.22 13.82 17.49
C ARG A 345 11.27 14.10 18.99
N GLN A 346 12.12 15.03 19.44
CA GLN A 346 12.15 15.45 20.86
C GLN A 346 10.83 16.12 21.28
N ALA A 347 10.28 17.01 20.45
CA ALA A 347 9.00 17.67 20.69
C ALA A 347 7.84 16.67 20.79
N ALA A 348 7.83 15.62 19.97
CA ALA A 348 6.84 14.55 20.05
C ALA A 348 6.90 13.81 21.40
N VAL A 349 8.11 13.46 21.88
CA VAL A 349 8.30 12.82 23.19
C VAL A 349 7.88 13.74 24.33
N LEU A 350 8.29 15.01 24.31
CA LEU A 350 7.88 16.03 25.29
C LEU A 350 6.36 16.17 25.36
N THR A 351 5.69 16.16 24.22
CA THR A 351 4.22 16.21 24.14
C THR A 351 3.59 14.97 24.77
N ARG A 352 4.12 13.77 24.48
CA ARG A 352 3.64 12.50 25.04
C ARG A 352 3.73 12.45 26.56
N ILE A 353 4.78 13.02 27.16
CA ILE A 353 4.94 13.11 28.62
C ILE A 353 4.23 14.32 29.25
N GLY A 354 3.39 15.04 28.49
CA GLY A 354 2.58 16.15 28.99
C GLY A 354 3.29 17.49 29.09
N ARG A 355 4.47 17.64 28.47
CA ARG A 355 5.31 18.84 28.50
C ARG A 355 5.23 19.60 27.17
N ALA A 356 4.01 19.86 26.69
CA ALA A 356 3.75 20.48 25.39
C ALA A 356 4.32 21.91 25.28
N ASP A 357 4.35 22.68 26.37
CA ASP A 357 4.94 24.02 26.35
C ASP A 357 6.45 23.98 26.12
N GLU A 358 7.15 22.99 26.67
CA GLU A 358 8.58 22.80 26.39
C GLU A 358 8.83 22.36 24.95
N ALA A 359 7.92 21.58 24.37
CA ALA A 359 7.99 21.21 22.96
C ALA A 359 7.84 22.44 22.06
N ILE A 360 6.90 23.34 22.38
CA ILE A 360 6.72 24.61 21.65
C ILE A 360 7.97 25.48 21.76
N GLU A 361 8.50 25.67 22.97
CA GLU A 361 9.71 26.47 23.19
C GLU A 361 10.95 25.89 22.49
N LEU A 362 11.03 24.56 22.37
CA LEU A 362 12.09 23.89 21.61
C LEU A 362 12.03 24.20 20.11
N LEU A 363 10.83 24.19 19.52
CA LEU A 363 10.64 24.37 18.07
C LEU A 363 10.56 25.85 17.65
N ARG A 364 10.15 26.74 18.57
CA ARG A 364 9.95 28.18 18.32
C ARG A 364 11.12 28.89 17.62
N PRO A 365 12.40 28.65 17.95
CA PRO A 365 13.54 29.28 17.26
C PRO A 365 13.67 28.90 15.78
N TYR A 366 13.03 27.81 15.36
CA TYR A 366 13.11 27.22 14.02
C TYR A 366 11.79 27.36 13.26
N ALA A 367 10.91 28.28 13.66
CA ALA A 367 9.59 28.49 13.07
C ALA A 367 9.62 28.78 11.55
N THR A 368 10.72 29.34 11.03
CA THR A 368 10.90 29.62 9.60
C THR A 368 11.29 28.40 8.78
N SER A 369 11.79 27.32 9.42
CA SER A 369 12.10 26.07 8.76
C SER A 369 10.81 25.37 8.33
N TYR A 370 10.78 24.89 7.09
CA TYR A 370 9.59 24.26 6.53
C TYR A 370 9.08 23.08 7.37
N PHE A 371 9.96 22.12 7.68
CA PHE A 371 9.59 20.90 8.43
C PHE A 371 9.27 21.20 9.90
N VAL A 372 10.10 21.99 10.58
CA VAL A 372 9.90 22.29 12.01
C VAL A 372 8.71 23.21 12.25
N GLY A 373 8.49 24.15 11.33
CA GLY A 373 7.35 25.06 11.40
C GLY A 373 6.01 24.34 11.32
N ASP A 374 5.91 23.18 10.64
CA ASP A 374 4.69 22.38 10.56
C ASP A 374 4.33 21.72 11.88
N ASP A 375 5.32 21.11 12.53
CA ASP A 375 5.11 20.50 13.84
C ASP A 375 4.83 21.56 14.92
N LEU A 376 5.51 22.71 14.86
CA LEU A 376 5.21 23.85 15.72
C LEU A 376 3.78 24.37 15.51
N ALA A 377 3.36 24.56 14.27
CA ALA A 377 1.99 25.01 13.97
C ALA A 377 0.95 24.00 14.46
N ALA A 378 1.19 22.69 14.29
CA ALA A 378 0.32 21.65 14.80
C ALA A 378 0.22 21.66 16.34
N LEU A 379 1.32 21.90 17.06
CA LEU A 379 1.33 22.03 18.52
C LEU A 379 0.58 23.28 19.00
N LEU A 380 0.78 24.43 18.35
CA LEU A 380 0.08 25.68 18.66
C LEU A 380 -1.43 25.55 18.43
N ILE A 381 -1.85 24.91 17.34
CA ILE A 381 -3.26 24.60 17.07
C ILE A 381 -3.86 23.73 18.18
N ARG A 382 -3.16 22.67 18.61
CA ARG A 382 -3.63 21.80 19.71
C ARG A 382 -3.71 22.54 21.05
N ARG A 383 -2.88 23.55 21.27
CA ARG A 383 -2.92 24.42 22.46
C ARG A 383 -4.05 25.47 22.39
N GLY A 384 -4.56 25.75 21.19
CA GLY A 384 -5.63 26.74 20.92
C GLY A 384 -5.14 28.05 20.31
N ASP A 385 -3.86 28.20 20.02
CA ASP A 385 -3.23 29.44 19.52
C ASP A 385 -3.18 29.44 17.97
N VAL A 386 -4.36 29.43 17.34
CA VAL A 386 -4.50 29.27 15.88
C VAL A 386 -3.91 30.44 15.10
N ASP A 387 -4.04 31.67 15.62
CA ASP A 387 -3.51 32.87 14.95
C ASP A 387 -1.97 32.85 14.88
N GLU A 388 -1.33 32.36 15.94
CA GLU A 388 0.12 32.19 15.99
C GLU A 388 0.58 31.07 15.05
N ALA A 389 -0.15 29.96 15.01
CA ALA A 389 0.13 28.86 14.07
C ALA A 389 0.09 29.33 12.60
N MET A 390 -0.90 30.16 12.25
CA MET A 390 -1.00 30.71 10.88
C MET A 390 0.10 31.72 10.58
N ALA A 391 0.57 32.49 11.57
CA ALA A 391 1.73 33.36 11.40
C ALA A 391 3.00 32.55 11.13
N VAL A 392 3.17 31.41 11.82
CA VAL A 392 4.26 30.46 11.54
C VAL A 392 4.16 29.92 10.12
N VAL A 393 3.00 29.42 9.67
CA VAL A 393 2.82 28.88 8.31
C VAL A 393 3.12 29.94 7.23
N ARG A 394 2.68 31.19 7.43
CA ARG A 394 2.87 32.28 6.47
C ARG A 394 4.28 32.86 6.46
N GLY A 395 5.00 32.75 7.57
CA GLY A 395 6.34 33.30 7.75
C GLY A 395 7.48 32.38 7.32
N ARG A 396 7.18 31.20 6.77
CA ARG A 396 8.19 30.22 6.34
C ARG A 396 8.89 30.64 5.06
N GLU A 397 10.15 30.24 4.97
CA GLU A 397 10.86 30.28 3.70
C GLU A 397 10.25 29.21 2.77
N PRO A 398 9.94 29.55 1.51
CA PRO A 398 9.54 28.54 0.53
C PRO A 398 10.65 27.51 0.39
N LEU A 399 10.29 26.23 0.26
CA LEU A 399 11.27 25.17 0.04
C LEU A 399 12.05 25.49 -1.25
N ASP A 400 13.33 25.82 -1.13
CA ASP A 400 14.23 25.90 -2.28
C ASP A 400 14.48 24.46 -2.76
N LEU A 401 13.65 24.00 -3.69
CA LEU A 401 13.80 22.69 -4.33
C LEU A 401 14.99 22.65 -5.32
N GLY A 402 15.80 23.73 -5.37
CA GLY A 402 16.75 23.94 -6.45
C GLY A 402 16.03 24.17 -7.78
N PRO A 403 16.76 24.49 -8.86
CA PRO A 403 16.19 24.38 -10.20
C PRO A 403 15.73 22.93 -10.39
N ASP A 404 14.48 22.75 -10.79
CA ASP A 404 13.93 21.46 -11.20
C ASP A 404 14.98 20.76 -12.09
N PRO A 405 15.51 19.58 -11.70
CA PRO A 405 16.52 18.87 -12.49
C PRO A 405 16.01 18.52 -13.90
N TRP A 406 14.72 18.66 -14.15
CA TRP A 406 14.03 18.43 -15.42
C TRP A 406 13.73 19.71 -16.21
N ALA A 407 13.99 20.91 -15.67
CA ALA A 407 13.73 22.19 -16.35
C ALA A 407 14.53 22.41 -17.65
N GLY A 408 15.58 21.60 -17.89
CA GLY A 408 16.38 21.64 -19.12
C GLY A 408 15.89 20.72 -20.25
N LEU A 409 14.87 19.88 -20.04
CA LEU A 409 14.50 18.81 -20.99
C LEU A 409 13.24 19.07 -21.83
N GLY A 410 12.60 20.23 -21.74
CA GLY A 410 11.53 20.61 -22.68
C GLY A 410 10.35 19.64 -22.72
N LEU A 411 10.08 18.92 -21.63
CA LEU A 411 8.84 18.17 -21.44
C LEU A 411 7.85 19.07 -20.72
N GLU A 412 6.88 19.59 -21.48
CA GLU A 412 5.68 20.22 -20.93
C GLU A 412 5.06 19.27 -19.90
N ARG A 413 4.75 19.79 -18.70
CA ARG A 413 4.14 19.06 -17.59
C ARG A 413 2.86 18.35 -18.06
N ALA A 414 3.00 17.06 -18.33
CA ALA A 414 1.96 16.07 -18.12
C ALA A 414 2.29 15.31 -16.84
N ALA A 415 1.29 15.21 -15.94
CA ALA A 415 1.24 14.40 -14.73
C ALA A 415 2.16 14.82 -13.55
N GLN A 416 1.54 15.32 -12.48
CA GLN A 416 1.12 14.55 -11.29
C GLN A 416 -0.13 15.21 -10.72
#